data_AF-A0A3D0PP47-F1
#
_entry.id   AF-A0A3D0PP47-F1
#
_cell.length_a   1.000
_cell.length_b   1.000
_cell.length_c   1.000
_cell.angle_alpha   90.00
_cell.angle_beta   90.00
_cell.angle_gamma   90.00
#
_symmetry.space_group_name_H-M   'P 1'
#
loop_
_entity.id
_entity.type
_entity.pdbx_description
1 polymer ?
#
loop_
_entity_poly.entity_id
_entity_poly.type
_entity_poly.pdbx_seq_one_letter_code
_entity_poly.pdbx_strand_id
1 'polypeptide(L)'
;MSMKKRLLSLLLVLAMAVTLLPPVNIQAAKMDTVAKVVEPAEAEIAPQFSLWAQKDLMAGDNYGIYPKTWYEKGMTKAIKDSQLRVLLAGVRKKILKTECVTKELDYYFNIEKPLTVEEVLNQLYRVVASY
;
A
#
# COMPACT_ATOMS: atom_id res chain seq x y z
N MET A 1 10.70 -57.42 9.06
CA MET A 1 9.96 -56.64 8.05
C MET A 1 10.83 -55.48 7.58
N SER A 2 11.43 -55.61 6.39
CA SER A 2 12.51 -54.74 5.88
C SER A 2 12.15 -53.25 5.94
N MET A 3 13.03 -52.42 6.53
CA MET A 3 12.84 -50.96 6.69
C MET A 3 12.49 -50.25 5.37
N LYS A 4 12.88 -50.83 4.24
CA LYS A 4 12.52 -50.36 2.88
C LYS A 4 11.00 -50.35 2.64
N LYS A 5 10.26 -51.32 3.20
CA LYS A 5 8.79 -51.39 3.08
C LYS A 5 8.09 -50.33 3.94
N ARG A 6 8.70 -49.96 5.06
CA ARG A 6 8.20 -48.90 5.95
C ARG A 6 8.42 -47.51 5.34
N LEU A 7 9.56 -47.29 4.69
CA LEU A 7 9.85 -46.07 3.96
C LEU A 7 8.90 -45.89 2.76
N LEU A 8 8.65 -46.97 2.01
CA LEU A 8 7.73 -46.95 0.88
C LEU A 8 6.30 -46.60 1.31
N SER A 9 5.85 -47.16 2.44
CA SER A 9 4.53 -46.88 3.02
C SER A 9 4.41 -45.42 3.47
N LEU A 10 5.45 -44.87 4.11
CA LEU A 10 5.49 -43.46 4.51
C LEU A 10 5.43 -42.52 3.30
N LEU A 11 6.14 -42.84 2.22
CA LEU A 11 6.16 -42.04 1.00
C LEU A 11 4.80 -42.07 0.28
N LEU A 12 4.10 -43.22 0.32
CA LEU A 12 2.76 -43.36 -0.24
C LEU A 12 1.72 -42.54 0.54
N VAL A 13 1.79 -42.56 1.88
CA VAL A 13 0.90 -41.76 2.74
C VAL A 13 1.15 -40.27 2.54
N LEU A 14 2.41 -39.84 2.39
CA LEU A 14 2.76 -38.45 2.11
C LEU A 14 2.22 -37.99 0.74
N ALA A 15 2.33 -38.83 -0.29
CA ALA A 15 1.79 -38.53 -1.61
C ALA A 15 0.26 -38.37 -1.58
N MET A 16 -0.45 -39.22 -0.84
CA MET A 16 -1.90 -39.09 -0.64
C MET A 16 -2.27 -37.79 0.10
N ALA A 17 -1.49 -37.40 1.13
CA ALA A 17 -1.72 -36.15 1.85
C ALA A 17 -1.56 -34.90 0.96
N VAL A 18 -0.62 -34.93 0.00
CA VAL A 18 -0.43 -33.84 -0.97
C VAL A 18 -1.60 -33.74 -1.96
N THR A 19 -2.24 -34.86 -2.33
CA THR A 19 -3.41 -34.86 -3.24
C THR A 19 -4.71 -34.36 -2.60
N LEU A 20 -4.78 -34.30 -1.27
CA LEU A 20 -5.94 -33.78 -0.53
C LEU A 20 -5.88 -32.26 -0.32
N LEU A 21 -4.74 -31.63 -0.63
CA LEU A 21 -4.64 -30.18 -0.61
C LEU A 21 -5.44 -29.64 -1.80
N PRO A 22 -6.32 -28.63 -1.59
CA PRO A 22 -6.98 -27.96 -2.70
C PRO A 22 -5.90 -27.40 -3.63
N PRO A 23 -6.13 -27.36 -4.95
CA PRO A 23 -5.15 -26.81 -5.87
C PRO A 23 -4.80 -25.40 -5.43
N VAL A 24 -3.53 -25.19 -5.03
CA VAL A 24 -2.98 -23.85 -4.87
C VAL A 24 -2.96 -23.27 -6.28
N ASN A 25 -4.02 -22.52 -6.58
CA ASN A 25 -4.13 -21.76 -7.81
C ASN A 25 -3.06 -20.66 -7.71
N ILE A 26 -1.84 -20.95 -8.17
CA ILE A 26 -0.88 -19.91 -8.51
C ILE A 26 -1.47 -19.22 -9.74
N GLN A 27 -2.38 -18.29 -9.49
CA GLN A 27 -2.85 -17.34 -10.49
C GLN A 27 -1.68 -16.40 -10.78
N ALA A 28 -0.77 -16.88 -11.64
CA ALA A 28 -0.05 -16.01 -12.53
C ALA A 28 -1.11 -15.15 -13.22
N ALA A 29 -0.98 -13.83 -13.05
CA ALA A 29 -1.86 -12.83 -13.62
C ALA A 29 -2.09 -13.09 -15.12
N LYS A 30 -3.18 -13.77 -15.45
CA LYS A 30 -3.83 -13.65 -16.75
C LYS A 30 -4.98 -12.67 -16.54
N MET A 31 -4.79 -11.48 -17.11
CA MET A 31 -5.87 -10.54 -17.36
C MET A 31 -6.87 -11.22 -18.30
N ASP A 32 -7.87 -11.86 -17.73
CA ASP A 32 -9.03 -12.32 -18.49
C ASP A 32 -9.94 -11.11 -18.72
N THR A 33 -9.81 -10.55 -19.92
CA THR A 33 -10.86 -9.81 -20.62
C THR A 33 -12.14 -10.63 -20.64
N VAL A 34 -13.04 -10.37 -19.70
CA VAL A 34 -14.46 -10.74 -19.85
C VAL A 34 -15.21 -9.47 -20.26
N ALA A 35 -15.50 -9.40 -21.56
CA ALA A 35 -16.42 -8.45 -22.13
C ALA A 35 -17.80 -8.64 -21.47
N LYS A 36 -18.17 -7.72 -20.58
CA LYS A 36 -19.56 -7.52 -20.18
C LYS A 36 -20.02 -6.21 -20.84
N VAL A 37 -20.74 -6.35 -21.94
CA VAL A 37 -21.48 -5.25 -22.57
C VAL A 37 -22.62 -4.89 -21.62
N VAL A 38 -22.46 -3.80 -20.87
CA VAL A 38 -23.53 -3.05 -20.20
C VAL A 38 -23.21 -1.57 -20.42
N GLU A 39 -24.25 -0.80 -20.74
CA GLU A 39 -24.32 0.65 -21.02
C GLU A 39 -23.47 1.55 -20.09
N PRO A 40 -23.17 2.82 -20.46
CA PRO A 40 -22.16 3.64 -19.80
C PRO A 40 -22.67 4.17 -18.47
N ALA A 41 -22.69 3.32 -17.45
CA ALA A 41 -22.61 3.72 -16.06
C ALA A 41 -21.14 3.93 -15.74
N GLU A 42 -20.82 5.10 -15.20
CA GLU A 42 -19.52 5.52 -14.71
C GLU A 42 -18.70 4.32 -14.21
N ALA A 43 -17.64 3.98 -14.93
CA ALA A 43 -16.78 2.88 -14.57
C ALA A 43 -16.28 3.13 -13.15
N GLU A 44 -16.82 2.40 -12.17
CA GLU A 44 -16.25 2.32 -10.85
C GLU A 44 -14.82 1.80 -11.03
N ILE A 45 -13.87 2.74 -10.98
CA ILE A 45 -12.45 2.45 -11.11
C ILE A 45 -12.12 1.58 -9.91
N ALA A 46 -12.04 0.26 -10.13
CA ALA A 46 -11.56 -0.66 -9.12
C ALA A 46 -10.24 -0.10 -8.56
N PRO A 47 -10.07 -0.02 -7.24
CA PRO A 47 -8.93 0.65 -6.64
C PRO A 47 -7.62 0.06 -7.19
N GLN A 48 -6.76 0.89 -7.76
CA GLN A 48 -5.46 0.49 -8.32
C GLN A 48 -4.40 0.17 -7.24
N PHE A 49 -4.84 -0.14 -6.03
CA PHE A 49 -4.02 -0.43 -4.87
C PHE A 49 -4.55 -1.70 -4.21
N SER A 50 -3.69 -2.39 -3.48
CA SER A 50 -4.04 -3.64 -2.81
C SER A 50 -5.10 -3.43 -1.72
N LEU A 51 -5.92 -4.45 -1.48
CA LEU A 51 -6.88 -4.48 -0.38
C LEU A 51 -6.22 -4.24 0.99
N TRP A 52 -4.96 -4.66 1.18
CA TRP A 52 -4.24 -4.42 2.43
C TRP A 52 -3.92 -2.93 2.64
N ALA A 53 -3.58 -2.20 1.58
CA ALA A 53 -3.27 -0.77 1.65
C ALA A 53 -4.53 0.09 1.83
N GLN A 54 -5.72 -0.44 1.56
CA GLN A 54 -6.98 0.31 1.61
C GLN A 54 -7.22 0.96 2.98
N LYS A 55 -7.00 0.23 4.07
CA LYS A 55 -7.22 0.75 5.43
C LYS A 55 -6.29 1.90 5.75
N ASP A 56 -5.02 1.79 5.38
CA ASP A 56 -4.01 2.80 5.64
C ASP A 56 -4.26 4.06 4.78
N LEU A 57 -4.70 3.88 3.53
CA LEU A 57 -5.06 4.97 2.64
C LEU A 57 -6.29 5.75 3.13
N MET A 58 -7.31 5.04 3.59
CA MET A 58 -8.48 5.66 4.20
C MET A 58 -8.14 6.38 5.50
N ALA A 59 -7.19 5.87 6.30
CA ALA A 59 -6.73 6.55 7.49
C ALA A 59 -6.15 7.93 7.16
N GLY A 60 -5.33 8.02 6.10
CA GLY A 60 -4.79 9.30 5.65
C GLY A 60 -5.87 10.35 5.34
N ASP A 61 -6.96 9.96 4.68
CA ASP A 61 -8.09 10.83 4.37
C ASP A 61 -8.95 11.15 5.61
N ASN A 62 -9.25 10.15 6.45
CA ASN A 62 -9.99 10.34 7.71
C ASN A 62 -9.27 11.29 8.66
N TYR A 63 -7.94 11.24 8.66
CA TYR A 63 -7.09 12.17 9.37
C TYR A 63 -6.74 13.39 8.52
N GLY A 64 -7.35 13.65 7.36
CA GLY A 64 -7.12 14.86 6.58
C GLY A 64 -5.63 15.17 6.30
N ILE A 65 -4.81 14.13 6.15
CA ILE A 65 -3.38 14.23 5.84
C ILE A 65 -3.22 14.43 4.32
N TYR A 66 -4.03 13.73 3.53
CA TYR A 66 -4.15 13.88 2.07
C TYR A 66 -5.56 13.47 1.64
N PRO A 67 -6.07 13.98 0.49
CA PRO A 67 -7.46 13.74 0.10
C PRO A 67 -7.69 12.38 -0.56
N LYS A 68 -8.87 11.80 -0.34
CA LYS A 68 -9.37 10.56 -0.98
C LYS A 68 -9.11 10.46 -2.48
N THR A 69 -9.30 11.58 -3.18
CA THR A 69 -9.13 11.66 -4.64
C THR A 69 -7.74 11.24 -5.13
N TRP A 70 -6.71 11.24 -4.29
CA TRP A 70 -5.37 10.81 -4.69
C TRP A 70 -5.28 9.31 -4.93
N TYR A 71 -5.91 8.49 -4.08
CA TYR A 71 -5.88 7.05 -4.25
C TYR A 71 -6.98 6.53 -5.17
N GLU A 72 -8.09 7.27 -5.32
CA GLU A 72 -9.10 6.97 -6.36
C GLU A 72 -8.54 7.11 -7.78
N LYS A 73 -7.62 8.06 -7.99
CA LYS A 73 -6.92 8.26 -9.28
C LYS A 73 -5.77 7.28 -9.52
N GLY A 74 -5.49 6.40 -8.56
CA GLY A 74 -4.36 5.49 -8.56
C GLY A 74 -3.06 6.15 -8.08
N MET A 75 -2.33 5.44 -7.21
CA MET A 75 -1.03 5.89 -6.64
C MET A 75 0.16 5.22 -7.32
N THR A 76 0.05 4.92 -8.62
CA THR A 76 1.08 4.22 -9.40
C THR A 76 2.16 5.13 -9.97
N LYS A 77 1.96 6.45 -9.90
CA LYS A 77 2.90 7.46 -10.39
C LYS A 77 3.66 8.08 -9.22
N ALA A 78 4.87 8.55 -9.50
CA ALA A 78 5.64 9.34 -8.55
C ALA A 78 4.82 10.55 -8.06
N ILE A 79 4.92 10.82 -6.75
CA ILE A 79 4.28 11.97 -6.13
C ILE A 79 4.84 13.27 -6.74
N LYS A 80 3.98 14.24 -7.00
CA LYS A 80 4.39 15.57 -7.49
C LYS A 80 4.86 16.44 -6.33
N ASP A 81 5.72 17.42 -6.59
CA ASP A 81 6.14 18.43 -5.59
C ASP A 81 4.93 19.07 -4.87
N SER A 82 3.90 19.46 -5.62
CA SER A 82 2.68 20.04 -5.04
C SER A 82 1.94 19.07 -4.11
N GLN A 83 1.93 17.78 -4.45
CA GLN A 83 1.34 16.74 -3.60
C GLN A 83 2.21 16.52 -2.36
N LEU A 84 3.54 16.51 -2.48
CA LEU A 84 4.41 16.39 -1.31
C LEU A 84 4.18 17.56 -0.35
N ARG A 85 4.07 18.80 -0.83
CA ARG A 85 3.78 19.97 0.03
C ARG A 85 2.46 19.82 0.78
N VAL A 86 1.41 19.35 0.11
CA VAL A 86 0.11 19.08 0.75
C VAL A 86 0.26 18.00 1.83
N LEU A 87 0.97 16.91 1.54
CA LEU A 87 1.22 15.84 2.49
C LEU A 87 1.95 16.35 3.75
N LEU A 88 3.05 17.08 3.56
CA LEU A 88 3.86 17.60 4.66
C LEU A 88 3.09 18.62 5.51
N ALA A 89 2.30 19.49 4.88
CA ALA A 89 1.43 20.43 5.59
C ALA A 89 0.32 19.72 6.38
N GLY A 90 -0.27 18.66 5.82
CA GLY A 90 -1.27 17.81 6.50
C GLY A 90 -0.69 17.13 7.73
N VAL A 91 0.52 16.57 7.63
CA VAL A 91 1.25 15.99 8.76
C VAL A 91 1.53 17.04 9.83
N ARG A 92 2.09 18.20 9.45
CA ARG A 92 2.38 19.32 10.35
C ARG A 92 1.12 19.75 11.13
N LYS A 93 0.02 19.97 10.42
CA LYS A 93 -1.28 20.32 11.01
C LYS A 93 -1.75 19.29 12.04
N LYS A 94 -1.47 17.99 11.81
CA LYS A 94 -1.86 16.94 12.75
C LYS A 94 -1.00 16.87 13.97
N ILE A 95 0.31 17.02 13.84
CA ILE A 95 1.23 17.10 14.98
C ILE A 95 0.81 18.26 15.90
N LEU A 96 0.61 19.45 15.34
CA LEU A 96 0.18 20.63 16.10
C LEU A 96 -1.17 20.44 16.80
N LYS A 97 -2.12 19.73 16.17
CA LYS A 97 -3.45 19.47 16.75
C LYS A 97 -3.42 18.51 17.95
N THR A 98 -2.31 17.82 18.21
CA THR A 98 -2.20 16.95 19.39
C THR A 98 -2.13 17.73 20.70
N GLU A 99 -1.79 19.02 20.67
CA GLU A 99 -1.51 19.84 21.86
C GLU A 99 -0.39 19.28 22.76
N CYS A 100 0.37 18.29 22.26
CA CYS A 100 1.50 17.67 22.95
C CYS A 100 2.86 18.24 22.52
N VAL A 101 2.87 19.19 21.59
CA VAL A 101 4.09 19.81 21.06
C VAL A 101 4.69 20.73 22.12
N THR A 102 5.91 20.43 22.57
CA THR A 102 6.61 21.22 23.59
C THR A 102 7.60 22.23 23.00
N LYS A 103 8.00 22.02 21.75
CA LYS A 103 8.92 22.89 21.00
C LYS A 103 8.53 22.88 19.53
N GLU A 104 8.67 24.02 18.86
CA GLU A 104 8.51 24.13 17.41
C GLU A 104 9.76 24.81 16.86
N LEU A 105 10.39 24.17 15.89
CA LEU A 105 11.48 24.73 15.10
C LEU A 105 10.91 25.26 13.79
N ASP A 106 11.47 26.39 13.33
CA ASP A 106 11.17 26.90 12.00
C ASP A 106 11.63 25.87 10.95
N TYR A 107 10.65 25.25 10.30
CA TYR A 107 10.89 24.30 9.23
C TYR A 107 10.43 24.90 7.90
N TYR A 108 11.37 24.95 6.96
CA TYR A 108 11.14 25.44 5.61
C TYR A 108 11.11 24.28 4.61
N PHE A 109 10.08 24.25 3.77
CA PHE A 109 9.91 23.25 2.71
C PHE A 109 10.91 23.48 1.57
N ASN A 110 12.17 23.09 1.77
CA ASN A 110 13.16 23.03 0.70
C ASN A 110 13.13 21.63 0.07
N ILE A 111 12.35 21.47 -0.99
CA ILE A 111 12.19 20.20 -1.72
C ILE A 111 13.20 20.18 -2.86
N GLU A 112 14.16 19.26 -2.79
CA GLU A 112 15.18 19.10 -3.81
C GLU A 112 14.65 18.32 -5.02
N LYS A 113 15.24 18.56 -6.20
CA LYS A 113 14.93 17.82 -7.43
C LYS A 113 16.15 17.00 -7.86
N PRO A 114 15.95 15.76 -8.37
CA PRO A 114 14.68 15.09 -8.64
C PRO A 114 13.99 14.57 -7.37
N LEU A 115 12.66 14.44 -7.41
CA LEU A 115 11.88 13.94 -6.27
C LEU A 115 12.01 12.41 -6.16
N THR A 116 12.97 11.95 -5.36
CA THR A 116 13.20 10.53 -5.08
C THR A 116 12.40 10.07 -3.86
N VAL A 117 12.30 8.76 -3.65
CA VAL A 117 11.72 8.19 -2.42
C VAL A 117 12.50 8.64 -1.19
N GLU A 118 13.84 8.65 -1.29
CA GLU A 118 14.72 9.14 -0.23
C GLU A 118 14.40 10.59 0.13
N GLU A 119 14.25 11.46 -0.86
CA GLU A 119 13.92 12.86 -0.63
C GLU A 119 12.55 13.02 0.06
N VAL A 120 11.53 12.26 -0.38
CA VAL A 120 10.21 12.25 0.27
C VAL A 120 10.31 11.85 1.75
N LEU A 121 11.07 10.80 2.06
CA LEU A 121 11.28 10.33 3.43
C LEU A 121 12.05 11.36 4.25
N ASN A 122 13.11 11.94 3.70
CA ASN A 122 13.89 12.98 4.36
C ASN A 122 13.03 14.18 4.74
N GLN A 123 12.14 14.63 3.85
CA GLN A 123 11.22 15.73 4.16
C GLN A 123 10.23 15.36 5.27
N LEU A 124 9.67 14.14 5.25
CA LEU A 124 8.79 13.66 6.32
C LEU A 124 9.51 13.60 7.68
N TYR A 125 10.74 13.08 7.71
CA TYR A 125 11.56 13.05 8.92
C TYR A 125 11.90 14.44 9.43
N ARG A 126 12.23 15.39 8.53
CA ARG A 126 12.50 16.78 8.91
C ARG A 126 11.27 17.47 9.52
N VAL A 127 10.07 17.20 9.00
CA VAL A 127 8.83 17.69 9.62
C VAL A 127 8.69 17.16 11.04
N VAL A 128 8.85 15.85 11.24
CA VAL A 128 8.73 15.26 12.58
C VAL A 128 9.81 15.78 13.52
N ALA A 129 11.06 15.91 13.05
CA ALA A 129 12.18 16.44 13.83
C ALA A 129 12.10 17.95 14.12
N SER A 130 11.16 18.67 13.52
CA SER A 130 10.91 20.09 13.78
C SER A 130 10.02 20.34 15.02
N TYR A 131 9.60 19.27 15.70
CA TYR A 131 8.77 19.27 16.90
C TYR A 131 9.41 18.44 18.01
#